data_AF-A0A8D0XUQ8-F1
#
_entry.id   AF-A0A8D0XUQ8-F1
#
_cell.length_a   1.000
_cell.length_b   1.000
_cell.length_c   1.000
_cell.angle_alpha   90.00
_cell.angle_beta   90.00
_cell.angle_gamma   90.00
#
_symmetry.space_group_name_H-M   'P 1'
#
loop_
_entity.id
_entity.type
_entity.pdbx_description
1 polymer ?
#
loop_
_entity_poly.entity_id
_entity_poly.type
_entity_poly.pdbx_seq_one_letter_code
_entity_poly.pdbx_strand_id
1 'polypeptide(L)' 'MYRTKVGLKDRQQLYKLIISQLLYDGYISIANGLINEIKPQSVCAPSEQLLHLIKLGNSL' A
#
# COMPACT_ATOMS: atom_id res chain seq x y z
N MET A 1 17.19 -20.05 -2.29
CA MET A 1 16.35 -18.93 -1.80
C MET A 1 14.95 -19.12 -2.36
N TYR A 2 13.97 -19.44 -1.50
CA TYR A 2 12.58 -19.57 -1.93
C TYR A 2 12.08 -18.19 -2.35
N ARG A 3 11.90 -17.97 -3.67
CA ARG A 3 11.06 -16.88 -4.16
C ARG A 3 9.66 -17.15 -3.62
N THR A 4 9.28 -16.47 -2.53
CA THR A 4 7.89 -16.44 -2.08
C THR A 4 7.07 -16.01 -3.29
N LYS A 5 6.25 -16.92 -3.84
CA LYS A 5 5.34 -16.57 -4.92
C LYS A 5 4.49 -15.43 -4.38
N VAL A 6 4.72 -14.21 -4.89
CA VAL A 6 3.95 -13.02 -4.51
C VAL A 6 2.47 -13.38 -4.71
N GLY A 7 1.79 -13.62 -3.60
CA GLY A 7 0.41 -14.05 -3.61
C GLY A 7 -0.48 -12.89 -4.02
N LEU A 8 -1.70 -13.21 -4.46
CA LEU A 8 -2.74 -12.19 -4.66
C LEU A 8 -2.98 -11.37 -3.38
N LYS A 9 -2.76 -11.97 -2.20
CA LYS A 9 -2.85 -11.31 -0.90
C LYS A 9 -1.73 -10.27 -0.70
N ASP A 10 -0.50 -10.57 -1.08
CA ASP A 10 0.62 -9.63 -0.96
C ASP A 10 0.41 -8.41 -1.85
N ARG A 11 -0.11 -8.61 -3.07
CA ARG A 11 -0.46 -7.49 -3.96
C ARG A 11 -1.58 -6.63 -3.40
N GLN A 12 -2.63 -7.24 -2.85
CA GLN A 12 -3.71 -6.50 -2.19
C GLN A 12 -3.20 -5.68 -1.00
N GLN A 13 -2.32 -6.26 -0.19
CA GLN A 13 -1.70 -5.56 0.93
C GLN A 13 -0.81 -4.41 0.45
N LEU A 14 -0.05 -4.60 -0.63
CA LEU A 14 0.75 -3.54 -1.24
C LEU A 14 -0.13 -2.38 -1.73
N TYR A 15 -1.23 -2.66 -2.44
CA TYR A 15 -2.16 -1.61 -2.89
C TYR A 15 -2.78 -0.87 -1.71
N LYS A 16 -3.14 -1.58 -0.64
CA LYS A 16 -3.61 -0.95 0.60
C LYS A 16 -2.56 0.00 1.18
N LEU A 17 -1.29 -0.43 1.24
CA LEU A 17 -0.19 0.39 1.75
C LEU A 17 0.06 1.63 0.87
N ILE A 18 -0.03 1.51 -0.46
CA ILE A 18 0.10 2.63 -1.40
C ILE A 18 -1.01 3.66 -1.18
N ILE A 19 -2.26 3.19 -1.11
CA ILE A 19 -3.42 4.06 -0.87
C ILE A 19 -3.29 4.75 0.50
N SER A 20 -2.91 4.01 1.54
CA SER A 20 -2.69 4.56 2.88
C SER A 20 -1.60 5.63 2.92
N GLN A 21 -0.52 5.47 2.15
CA GLN A 21 0.54 6.48 2.03
C GLN A 21 0.03 7.74 1.32
N LEU A 22 -0.70 7.59 0.21
CA LEU A 22 -1.30 8.72 -0.51
C LEU A 22 -2.29 9.50 0.37
N LEU A 23 -3.08 8.81 1.19
CA LEU A 23 -3.95 9.44 2.18
C LEU A 23 -3.17 10.22 3.24
N TYR A 24 -2.06 9.65 3.73
CA TYR A 24 -1.18 10.31 4.71
C TYR A 24 -0.54 11.57 4.14
N ASP A 25 -0.07 11.52 2.90
CA ASP A 25 0.59 12.63 2.21
C ASP A 25 -0.41 13.73 1.75
N GLY A 26 -1.72 13.52 1.93
CA GLY A 26 -2.77 14.47 1.56
C GLY A 26 -3.27 14.36 0.11
N TYR A 27 -2.83 13.37 -0.66
CA TYR A 27 -3.30 13.08 -2.03
C TYR A 27 -4.66 12.36 -2.03
N ILE A 28 -5.66 12.94 -1.35
CA ILE A 28 -6.97 12.32 -1.11
C ILE A 28 -7.70 11.98 -2.42
N SER A 29 -7.64 12.84 -3.43
CA SER A 29 -8.29 12.60 -4.73
C SER A 29 -7.71 11.38 -5.45
N ILE A 30 -6.38 11.24 -5.46
CA ILE A 30 -5.68 10.11 -6.10
C ILE A 30 -5.97 8.82 -5.32
N ALA A 31 -5.90 8.87 -3.99
CA ALA A 31 -6.22 7.74 -3.14
C ALA A 31 -7.65 7.23 -3.36
N ASN A 32 -8.64 8.13 -3.41
CA ASN A 32 -10.03 7.77 -3.70
C ASN A 32 -10.23 7.18 -5.09
N GLY A 33 -9.51 7.68 -6.11
CA GLY A 33 -9.50 7.08 -7.44
C GLY A 33 -9.03 5.62 -7.41
N LEU A 34 -7.91 5.36 -6.72
CA LEU A 34 -7.39 4.00 -6.56
C LEU A 34 -8.32 3.08 -5.75
N ILE A 35 -8.97 3.59 -4.70
CA ILE A 35 -9.95 2.83 -3.92
C ILE A 35 -11.11 2.38 -4.81
N ASN A 36 -11.61 3.25 -5.69
CA ASN A 36 -12.72 2.93 -6.58
C ASN A 36 -12.36 1.87 -7.64
N GLU A 37 -11.16 1.95 -8.20
CA GLU A 37 -10.69 1.02 -9.23
C GLU A 37 -10.31 -0.35 -8.64
N ILE A 38 -9.58 -0.35 -7.52
CA ILE A 38 -9.01 -1.57 -6.93
C ILE A 38 -10.01 -2.27 -6.01
N LYS A 39 -10.96 -1.53 -5.44
CA LYS A 39 -11.95 -2.01 -4.46
C LYS A 39 -11.30 -2.87 -3.37
N PRO A 40 -10.36 -2.30 -2.59
CA PRO A 40 -9.66 -3.05 -1.55
C PRO A 40 -10.68 -3.65 -0.58
N GLN A 41 -10.47 -4.92 -0.18
CA GLN A 41 -11.38 -5.64 0.72
C GLN A 41 -11.53 -4.99 2.12
N SER A 42 -10.70 -4.00 2.45
CA SER A 42 -10.62 -3.37 3.76
C SER A 42 -10.45 -1.86 3.61
N VAL A 43 -11.02 -1.11 4.56
CA VAL A 43 -10.89 0.34 4.64
C VAL A 43 -9.40 0.72 4.70
N CYS A 44 -9.02 1.69 3.85
CA CYS A 44 -7.69 2.28 3.85
C CYS A 44 -7.72 3.53 4.72
N ALA A 45 -6.83 3.60 5.72
CA ALA A 45 -6.64 4.76 6.58
C ALA A 45 -5.29 5.43 6.28
N PRO A 46 -5.09 6.73 6.58
CA PRO A 46 -3.82 7.40 6.40
C PRO A 46 -2.71 6.71 7.22
N SER A 47 -1.60 6.32 6.58
CA SER A 47 -0.46 5.70 7.25
C SER A 47 0.85 5.84 6.48
N GLU A 48 1.95 6.08 7.20
CA GLU A 48 3.32 6.09 6.66
C GLU A 48 4.03 4.72 6.68
N GLN A 49 3.30 3.63 6.97
CA GLN A 49 3.88 2.28 7.05
C GLN A 49 4.64 1.88 5.78
N LEU A 50 4.13 2.28 4.60
CA LEU A 50 4.81 1.99 3.34
C LEU A 50 6.20 2.63 3.30
N LEU A 51 6.29 3.91 3.65
CA LEU A 51 7.55 4.64 3.67
C LEU A 51 8.54 4.02 4.67
N HIS A 52 8.07 3.59 5.85
CA HIS A 52 8.92 2.92 6.84
C HIS A 52 9.45 1.58 6.30
N LEU A 53 8.61 0.76 5.66
CA LEU A 53 9.02 -0.51 5.05
C LEU A 53 10.05 -0.30 3.92
N ILE A 54 9.86 0.74 3.09
CA ILE A 54 10.84 1.11 2.04
C ILE A 54 12.18 1.51 2.66
N LYS A 55 12.17 2.33 3.71
CA LYS A 55 13.40 2.72 4.43
C LYS A 55 14.12 1.52 5.03
N LEU A 56 13.39 0.58 5.64
CA LEU A 56 13.96 -0.65 6.18
C LEU A 56 14.55 -1.55 5.07
N GLY A 57 13.83 -1.71 3.96
CA GLY A 57 14.27 -2.51 2.83
C GLY A 57 15.49 -1.93 2.11
N ASN A 58 15.62 -0.60 2.04
CA ASN A 58 16.77 0.08 1.43
C ASN A 58 17.97 0.19 2.38
N SER A 59 17.81 -0.12 3.66
CA SER A 59 18.89 -0.10 4.65
C SER A 59 19.58 -1.47 4.80
N LEU A 60 19.20 -2.45 3.98
CA LEU A 60 19.79 -3.79 3.87
C LEU A 60 20.65 -3.88 2.60
#